data_AF-A0A319C1R3-F1
#
_entry.id   AF-A0A319C1R3-F1
#
_cell.length_a   1.000
_cell.length_b   1.000
_cell.length_c   1.000
_cell.angle_alpha   90.00
_cell.angle_beta   90.00
_cell.angle_gamma   90.00
#
_symmetry.space_group_name_H-M   'P 1'
#
loop_
_entity.id
_entity.type
_entity.pdbx_description
1 polymer ?
#
loop_
_entity_poly.entity_id
_entity_poly.type
_entity_poly.pdbx_seq_one_letter_code
_entity_poly.pdbx_strand_id
1 'polypeptide(L)'
;KTTYRALLRELPRRSLATPTPLHASVRKMYEEQTAAASKIGKTGGSSDADAAQQDTLAHRRQEAEQFAQYARAQRQYAALVERYNPGSWLDEEERIRLTARRVGLDLPVEGQGQKE
;
A
#
# COMPACT_ATOMS: atom_id res chain seq x y z
N LYS A 1 -18.68 7.41 -3.15
CA LYS A 1 -17.86 8.15 -2.13
C LYS A 1 -17.16 7.24 -1.12
N THR A 2 -17.41 5.94 -1.11
CA THR A 2 -16.81 4.94 -0.21
C THR A 2 -15.39 4.51 -0.63
N THR A 3 -15.15 4.30 -1.93
CA THR A 3 -13.87 3.83 -2.50
C THR A 3 -12.71 4.80 -2.31
N TYR A 4 -12.90 6.07 -2.70
CA TYR A 4 -11.92 7.14 -2.50
C TYR A 4 -11.43 7.23 -1.05
N ARG A 5 -12.37 7.20 -0.08
CA ARG A 5 -12.03 7.24 1.35
C ARG A 5 -11.38 5.96 1.85
N ALA A 6 -11.67 4.80 1.26
CA ALA A 6 -10.98 3.57 1.60
C ALA A 6 -9.50 3.66 1.19
N LEU A 7 -9.22 4.11 -0.04
CA LEU A 7 -7.85 4.33 -0.52
C LEU A 7 -7.08 5.32 0.34
N LEU A 8 -7.67 6.48 0.66
CA LEU A 8 -7.00 7.49 1.47
C LEU A 8 -6.65 7.02 2.90
N ARG A 9 -7.37 6.04 3.44
CA ARG A 9 -7.11 5.52 4.78
C ARG A 9 -5.91 4.56 4.83
N GLU A 10 -5.62 3.90 3.72
CA GLU A 10 -4.50 2.97 3.60
C GLU A 10 -3.19 3.69 3.22
N LEU A 11 -3.26 4.96 2.82
CA LEU A 11 -2.06 5.77 2.65
C LEU A 11 -1.35 6.02 3.99
N PRO A 12 0.00 6.05 4.00
CA PRO A 12 0.76 6.34 5.20
C PRO A 12 0.29 7.64 5.87
N ARG A 13 -0.18 7.53 7.12
CA ARG A 13 -0.59 8.70 7.89
C ARG A 13 0.65 9.47 8.30
N ARG A 14 0.81 10.66 7.72
CA ARG A 14 1.88 11.59 8.10
C ARG A 14 1.26 12.76 8.86
N SER A 15 1.92 13.22 9.92
CA SER A 15 1.56 14.43 10.66
C SER A 15 2.03 15.70 9.91
N LEU A 16 1.73 15.79 8.62
CA LEU A 16 2.06 16.97 7.82
C LEU A 16 0.86 17.92 7.82
N ALA A 17 1.14 19.22 7.95
CA ALA A 17 0.11 20.26 7.87
C ALA A 17 -0.51 20.35 6.46
N THR A 18 0.24 19.96 5.43
CA THR A 18 -0.19 19.98 4.02
C THR A 18 -0.32 18.57 3.45
N PRO A 19 -1.34 18.31 2.61
CA PRO A 19 -1.53 17.02 1.96
C PRO A 19 -0.38 16.73 0.97
N THR A 20 0.03 15.47 0.88
CA THR A 20 1.11 15.05 -0.01
C THR A 20 0.74 15.20 -1.49
N PRO A 21 1.73 15.32 -2.41
CA PRO A 21 1.45 15.35 -3.85
C PRO A 21 0.69 14.12 -4.34
N LEU A 22 0.91 12.96 -3.71
CA LEU A 22 0.16 11.73 -3.99
C LEU A 22 -1.32 11.86 -3.61
N HIS A 23 -1.62 12.48 -2.46
CA HIS A 23 -3.02 12.75 -2.07
C HIS A 23 -3.70 13.71 -3.05
N ALA A 24 -2.98 14.73 -3.54
CA ALA A 24 -3.49 15.65 -4.55
C ALA A 24 -3.75 14.93 -5.90
N SER A 25 -2.83 14.04 -6.30
CA SER A 25 -2.96 13.25 -7.53
C SER A 25 -4.17 12.31 -7.50
N VAL A 26 -4.33 11.53 -6.41
CA VAL A 26 -5.49 10.64 -6.25
C VAL A 26 -6.79 11.45 -6.22
N ARG A 27 -6.80 12.60 -5.54
CA ARG A 27 -7.97 13.49 -5.55
C ARG A 27 -8.33 13.92 -6.98
N LYS A 28 -7.35 14.43 -7.74
CA LYS A 28 -7.54 14.89 -9.12
C LYS A 28 -8.12 13.78 -10.02
N MET A 29 -7.59 12.55 -9.93
CA MET A 29 -8.11 11.41 -10.71
C MET A 29 -9.59 11.11 -10.42
N TYR A 30 -10.02 11.21 -9.15
CA TYR A 30 -11.42 11.00 -8.79
C TYR A 30 -12.31 12.17 -9.19
N GLU A 31 -11.81 13.41 -9.10
CA GLU A 31 -12.53 14.59 -9.59
C GLU A 31 -12.79 14.48 -11.10
N GLU A 32 -11.78 14.11 -11.89
CA GLU A 32 -11.90 13.86 -13.33
C GLU A 32 -12.91 12.74 -13.64
N GLN A 33 -12.89 11.64 -12.88
CA GLN A 33 -13.87 10.56 -13.02
C GLN A 33 -15.29 11.03 -12.71
N THR A 34 -15.49 11.83 -11.67
CA THR A 34 -16.82 12.37 -11.34
C THR A 34 -17.31 13.37 -12.37
N ALA A 35 -16.40 14.19 -12.92
CA ALA A 35 -16.71 15.12 -13.99
C ALA A 35 -17.10 14.36 -15.28
N ALA A 36 -16.34 13.32 -15.65
CA ALA A 36 -16.66 12.47 -16.79
C ALA A 36 -18.02 11.78 -16.63
N ALA A 37 -18.29 11.18 -15.47
CA ALA A 37 -19.58 10.56 -15.18
C ALA A 37 -20.76 11.55 -15.26
N SER A 38 -20.57 12.79 -14.81
CA SER A 38 -21.61 13.82 -14.85
C SER A 38 -21.92 14.34 -16.26
N LYS A 39 -20.92 14.33 -17.17
CA LYS A 39 -21.12 14.71 -18.57
C LYS A 39 -22.01 13.70 -19.28
N ILE A 40 -21.74 12.42 -19.07
CA ILE A 40 -22.49 11.31 -19.67
C ILE A 40 -23.98 11.35 -19.26
N GLY A 41 -24.27 11.64 -17.99
CA GLY A 41 -25.66 11.74 -17.51
C GLY A 41 -26.44 12.96 -18.03
N LYS A 42 -25.74 13.97 -18.59
CA LYS A 42 -26.34 15.23 -19.06
C LYS A 42 -26.63 15.22 -20.56
N THR A 43 -25.87 14.45 -21.33
CA THR A 43 -26.15 14.12 -22.72
C THR A 43 -27.14 12.97 -22.74
N GLY A 44 -28.45 13.26 -22.68
CA GLY A 44 -29.53 12.25 -22.61
C GLY A 44 -29.67 11.31 -23.82
N GLY A 45 -28.64 11.16 -24.65
CA GLY A 45 -28.57 10.17 -25.72
C GLY A 45 -27.61 9.04 -25.32
N SER A 46 -28.13 7.82 -25.21
CA SER A 46 -27.31 6.61 -25.00
C SER A 46 -26.58 6.26 -26.29
N SER A 47 -25.44 6.90 -26.56
CA SER A 47 -24.56 6.45 -27.63
C SER A 47 -23.76 5.22 -27.17
N ASP A 48 -23.44 4.31 -28.09
CA ASP A 48 -22.57 3.15 -27.78
C ASP A 48 -21.21 3.59 -27.20
N ALA A 49 -20.73 4.77 -27.60
CA ALA A 49 -19.52 5.37 -27.06
C ALA A 49 -19.65 5.73 -25.57
N ASP A 50 -20.81 6.24 -25.14
CA ASP A 50 -21.08 6.53 -23.73
C ASP A 50 -21.14 5.26 -22.88
N ALA A 51 -21.69 4.17 -23.44
CA ALA A 51 -21.75 2.87 -22.76
C ALA A 51 -20.34 2.29 -22.54
N ALA A 52 -19.49 2.31 -23.55
CA ALA A 52 -18.08 1.92 -23.42
C ALA A 52 -17.33 2.79 -22.39
N GLN A 53 -17.59 4.10 -22.38
CA GLN A 53 -17.01 5.01 -21.40
C GLN A 53 -17.45 4.65 -19.97
N GLN A 54 -18.72 4.33 -19.76
CA GLN A 54 -19.25 3.91 -18.46
C GLN A 54 -18.60 2.63 -17.96
N ASP A 55 -18.40 1.64 -18.84
CA ASP A 55 -17.73 0.38 -18.50
C ASP A 55 -16.28 0.61 -18.06
N THR A 56 -15.51 1.45 -18.78
CA THR A 56 -14.13 1.78 -18.36
C THR A 56 -14.09 2.45 -16.98
N LEU A 57 -15.05 3.32 -16.68
CA LEU A 57 -15.18 3.96 -15.37
C LEU A 57 -15.58 2.95 -14.28
N ALA A 58 -16.43 1.98 -14.59
CA ALA A 58 -16.81 0.91 -13.68
C ALA A 58 -15.61 0.01 -13.36
N HIS A 59 -14.87 -0.44 -14.38
CA HIS A 59 -13.64 -1.21 -14.21
C HIS A 59 -12.61 -0.49 -13.35
N ARG A 60 -12.34 0.80 -13.61
CA ARG A 60 -11.40 1.58 -12.81
C ARG A 60 -11.83 1.69 -11.33
N ARG A 61 -13.15 1.74 -11.05
CA ARG A 61 -13.66 1.75 -9.68
C ARG A 61 -13.47 0.40 -8.99
N GLN A 62 -13.66 -0.70 -9.71
CA GLN A 62 -13.39 -2.04 -9.19
C GLN A 62 -11.89 -2.25 -8.91
N GLU A 63 -11.01 -1.78 -9.78
CA GLU A 63 -9.55 -1.83 -9.55
C GLU A 63 -9.16 -1.08 -8.27
N ALA A 64 -9.71 0.12 -8.09
CA ALA A 64 -9.50 0.90 -6.88
C ALA A 64 -10.00 0.21 -5.61
N GLU A 65 -11.12 -0.51 -5.68
CA GLU A 65 -11.64 -1.30 -4.56
C GLU A 65 -10.73 -2.49 -4.23
N GLN A 66 -10.29 -3.22 -5.25
CA GLN A 66 -9.34 -4.33 -5.10
C GLN A 66 -8.04 -3.86 -4.47
N PHE A 67 -7.49 -2.72 -4.93
CA PHE A 67 -6.29 -2.14 -4.35
C PHE A 67 -6.48 -1.73 -2.89
N ALA A 68 -7.62 -1.11 -2.54
CA ALA A 68 -7.91 -0.76 -1.15
C ALA A 68 -7.99 -2.00 -0.24
N GLN A 69 -8.57 -3.09 -0.73
CA GLN A 69 -8.60 -4.37 -0.01
C GLN A 69 -7.21 -4.97 0.15
N TYR A 70 -6.41 -4.98 -0.92
CA TYR A 70 -5.03 -5.45 -0.89
C TYR A 70 -4.17 -4.66 0.11
N ALA A 71 -4.24 -3.33 0.08
CA ALA A 71 -3.46 -2.49 1.00
C ALA A 71 -3.84 -2.74 2.48
N ARG A 72 -5.14 -2.92 2.76
CA ARG A 72 -5.61 -3.33 4.09
C ARG A 72 -5.03 -4.68 4.50
N ALA A 73 -5.09 -5.68 3.61
CA ALA A 73 -4.58 -7.01 3.86
C ALA A 73 -3.06 -6.98 4.10
N GLN A 74 -2.31 -6.19 3.33
CA GLN A 74 -0.86 -6.03 3.49
C GLN A 74 -0.50 -5.45 4.87
N ARG A 75 -1.28 -4.48 5.37
CA ARG A 75 -1.10 -3.95 6.72
C ARG A 75 -1.33 -5.02 7.80
N GLN A 76 -2.38 -5.82 7.63
CA GLN A 76 -2.67 -6.92 8.57
C GLN A 76 -1.59 -8.00 8.52
N TYR A 77 -1.13 -8.35 7.31
CA TYR A 77 -0.03 -9.29 7.11
C TYR A 77 1.24 -8.82 7.83
N ALA A 78 1.65 -7.57 7.62
CA ALA A 78 2.84 -7.02 8.29
C ALA A 78 2.72 -7.11 9.82
N ALA A 79 1.57 -6.74 10.38
CA ALA A 79 1.32 -6.83 11.82
C ALA A 79 1.33 -8.28 12.35
N LEU A 80 0.83 -9.24 11.56
CA LEU A 80 0.85 -10.66 11.93
C LEU A 80 2.27 -11.23 11.87
N VAL A 81 3.06 -10.88 10.86
CA VAL A 81 4.45 -11.31 10.74
C VAL A 81 5.26 -10.81 11.92
N GLU A 82 5.14 -9.53 12.28
CA GLU A 82 5.85 -8.96 13.42
C GLU A 82 5.47 -9.64 14.74
N ARG A 83 4.19 -10.01 14.92
CA ARG A 83 3.70 -10.64 16.15
C ARG A 83 4.11 -12.11 16.30
N TYR A 84 4.02 -12.87 15.22
CA TYR A 84 4.20 -14.34 15.27
C TYR A 84 5.58 -14.79 14.81
N ASN A 85 6.31 -13.94 14.08
CA ASN A 85 7.67 -14.20 13.64
C ASN A 85 8.60 -13.00 13.95
N PRO A 86 8.74 -12.62 15.24
CA PRO A 86 9.67 -11.57 15.61
C PRO A 86 11.11 -12.02 15.33
N GLY A 87 11.85 -11.23 14.57
CA GLY A 87 13.24 -11.55 14.22
C GLY A 87 13.40 -12.43 12.98
N SER A 88 12.35 -12.60 12.17
CA SER A 88 12.44 -13.28 10.87
C SER A 88 13.42 -12.62 9.89
N TRP A 89 13.70 -11.34 10.11
CA TRP A 89 14.63 -10.52 9.33
C TRP A 89 16.06 -10.57 9.87
N LEU A 90 16.28 -11.23 11.01
CA LEU A 90 17.58 -11.32 11.66
C LEU A 90 18.30 -12.56 11.15
N ASP A 91 19.53 -12.39 10.68
CA ASP A 91 20.37 -13.52 10.29
C ASP A 91 20.76 -14.35 11.53
N GLU A 92 21.06 -15.64 11.32
CA GLU A 92 21.40 -16.55 12.42
C GLU A 92 22.65 -16.07 13.17
N GLU A 93 23.64 -15.55 12.48
CA GLU A 93 24.85 -14.97 13.09
C GLU A 93 24.53 -13.81 14.04
N GLU A 94 23.64 -12.91 13.61
CA GLU A 94 23.24 -11.75 14.41
C GLU A 94 22.40 -12.17 15.63
N ARG A 95 21.56 -13.21 15.48
CA ARG A 95 20.85 -13.84 16.61
C ARG A 95 21.81 -14.44 17.63
N ILE A 96 22.82 -15.18 17.19
CA ILE A 96 23.83 -15.78 18.08
C ILE A 96 24.58 -14.66 18.82
N ARG A 97 24.98 -13.61 18.10
CA ARG A 97 25.68 -12.45 18.70
C ARG A 97 24.85 -11.75 19.77
N LEU A 98 23.57 -11.46 19.51
CA LEU A 98 22.68 -10.81 20.48
C LEU A 98 22.41 -11.71 21.70
N THR A 99 22.28 -13.02 21.49
CA THR A 99 22.10 -14.00 22.57
C THR A 99 23.35 -14.10 23.44
N ALA A 100 24.55 -14.10 22.85
CA ALA A 100 25.80 -14.09 23.58
C ALA A 100 26.00 -12.80 24.38
N ARG A 101 25.69 -11.64 23.79
CA ARG A 101 25.74 -10.36 24.50
C ARG A 101 24.83 -10.32 25.72
N ARG A 102 23.67 -11.01 25.65
CA ARG A 102 22.75 -11.15 26.78
C ARG A 102 23.39 -11.83 28.00
N VAL A 103 24.37 -12.70 27.80
CA VAL A 103 25.13 -13.38 28.87
C VAL A 103 26.49 -12.72 29.16
N GLY A 104 26.77 -11.55 28.56
CA GLY A 104 28.05 -10.85 28.72
C GLY A 104 29.19 -11.43 27.91
N LEU A 105 28.89 -12.28 26.91
CA LEU A 105 29.87 -12.85 25.98
C LEU A 105 29.84 -12.07 24.67
N ASP A 106 30.99 -11.59 24.18
CA ASP A 106 31.07 -10.96 22.84
C ASP A 106 31.65 -11.98 21.85
N LEU A 107 30.91 -12.27 20.78
CA LEU A 107 31.38 -13.17 19.74
C LEU A 107 32.46 -12.48 18.89
N PRO A 108 33.56 -13.17 18.57
CA PRO A 108 34.51 -12.67 17.59
C PRO A 108 33.82 -12.49 16.24
N VAL A 109 34.27 -11.50 15.46
CA VAL A 109 33.82 -11.36 14.08
C VAL A 109 34.38 -12.56 13.31
N GLU A 110 33.50 -13.42 12.80
CA GLU A 110 33.87 -14.48 11.86
C GLU A 110 34.65 -13.82 10.72
N GLY A 111 35.96 -14.02 10.68
CA GLY A 111 36.79 -13.50 9.60
C GLY A 111 36.30 -14.16 8.31
N GLN A 112 35.84 -13.36 7.35
CA GLN A 112 35.43 -13.84 6.02
C GLN A 112 36.47 -14.85 5.54
N GLY A 113 36.06 -16.11 5.39
CA GLY A 113 36.96 -17.25 5.30
C GLY A 113 38.18 -16.97 4.42
N GLN A 114 39.37 -17.09 5.00
CA GLN A 114 40.57 -17.35 4.21
C GLN A 114 40.29 -18.67 3.49
N LYS A 115 39.97 -18.58 2.19
CA LYS A 115 39.95 -19.73 1.29
C LYS A 115 41.40 -20.18 1.18
N GLU A 116 41.74 -21.27 1.85
CA GLU A 116 42.86 -22.14 1.44
C GLU A 116 42.48 -22.95 0.21
#